data_AF-A0A956VSI0-F1
#
_entry.id   AF-A0A956VSI0-F1
#
_cell.length_a   1.000
_cell.length_b   1.000
_cell.length_c   1.000
_cell.angle_alpha   90.00
_cell.angle_beta   90.00
_cell.angle_gamma   90.00
#
_symmetry.space_group_name_H-M   'P 1'
#
loop_
_entity.id
_entity.type
_entity.pdbx_description
1 polymer ?
#
loop_
_entity_poly.entity_id
_entity_poly.type
_entity_poly.pdbx_seq_one_letter_code
_entity_poly.pdbx_strand_id
1 'polypeptide(L)'
;VLLALLFFSLAVAVPLYAAPLPQLDFPLSGIVNSNANLRAGPGTSFAVVGGARAGETVDVIGCNTACDWYELPADRWVAAFLVDLQARPPGDPARVADVVDGDTIEVLLDGVTYRLRYIGMDAPELSEDWGDQAAAANAALVDGQTVYLETDVSDTDPFGRLLRHVWLADGTLVGEELVRQGYA
;
A
#
# COMPACT_ATOMS: atom_id res chain seq x y z
N VAL A 1 -44.93 -53.60 -7.58
CA VAL A 1 -43.78 -53.53 -8.51
C VAL A 1 -43.44 -52.07 -8.71
N LEU A 2 -42.19 -51.73 -8.40
CA LEU A 2 -41.48 -50.44 -8.38
C LEU A 2 -42.05 -49.27 -9.23
N LEU A 3 -42.25 -48.10 -8.60
CA LEU A 3 -42.43 -46.80 -9.27
C LEU A 3 -41.05 -46.11 -9.34
N ALA A 4 -40.48 -46.00 -10.54
CA ALA A 4 -39.18 -45.36 -10.75
C ALA A 4 -39.36 -43.84 -10.85
N LEU A 5 -38.85 -43.10 -9.86
CA LEU A 5 -38.73 -41.64 -9.91
C LEU A 5 -37.46 -41.28 -10.70
N LEU A 6 -37.64 -40.83 -11.93
CA LEU A 6 -36.59 -40.23 -12.76
C LEU A 6 -36.29 -38.82 -12.24
N PHE A 7 -35.16 -38.65 -11.56
CA PHE A 7 -34.60 -37.33 -11.27
C PHE A 7 -33.94 -36.78 -12.54
N PHE A 8 -34.64 -35.86 -13.23
CA PHE A 8 -34.05 -35.09 -14.31
C PHE A 8 -33.18 -33.98 -13.68
N SER A 9 -31.88 -34.24 -13.54
CA SER A 9 -30.92 -33.23 -13.10
C SER A 9 -30.76 -32.21 -14.24
N LEU A 10 -31.40 -31.05 -14.08
CA LEU A 10 -31.18 -29.91 -14.96
C LEU A 10 -29.81 -29.34 -14.61
N ALA A 11 -28.79 -29.70 -15.40
CA ALA A 11 -27.51 -29.00 -15.35
C ALA A 11 -27.76 -27.55 -15.79
N VAL A 12 -27.83 -26.63 -14.84
CA VAL A 12 -27.81 -25.19 -15.13
C VAL A 12 -26.43 -24.91 -15.71
N ALA A 13 -26.36 -24.67 -17.03
CA ALA A 13 -25.17 -24.14 -17.65
C ALA A 13 -24.92 -22.74 -17.08
N VAL A 14 -24.00 -22.64 -16.12
CA VAL A 14 -23.49 -21.35 -15.66
C VAL A 14 -22.68 -20.81 -16.84
N PRO A 15 -23.06 -19.68 -17.46
CA PRO A 15 -22.26 -19.10 -18.52
C PRO A 15 -20.87 -18.82 -17.95
N LEU A 16 -19.83 -19.32 -18.63
CA LEU A 16 -18.45 -18.92 -18.38
C LEU A 16 -18.32 -17.45 -18.77
N TYR A 17 -18.70 -16.55 -17.87
CA TYR A 17 -18.23 -15.19 -17.93
C TYR A 17 -16.74 -15.28 -17.61
N ALA A 18 -15.89 -15.19 -18.64
CA ALA A 18 -14.47 -15.00 -18.42
C ALA A 18 -14.35 -13.73 -17.56
N ALA A 19 -13.82 -13.87 -16.34
CA ALA A 19 -13.53 -12.69 -15.54
C ALA A 19 -12.71 -11.75 -16.44
N PRO A 20 -13.08 -10.46 -16.54
CA PRO A 20 -12.24 -9.51 -17.26
C PRO A 20 -10.82 -9.66 -16.73
N LEU A 21 -9.84 -9.67 -17.65
CA LEU A 21 -8.43 -9.70 -17.24
C LEU A 21 -8.25 -8.67 -16.13
N PRO A 22 -7.56 -9.00 -15.02
CA PRO A 22 -7.35 -8.04 -13.95
C PRO A 22 -6.70 -6.81 -14.57
N GLN A 23 -7.46 -5.71 -14.64
CA GLN A 23 -6.89 -4.44 -15.02
C GLN A 23 -5.97 -4.04 -13.88
N LEU A 24 -4.76 -3.58 -14.22
CA LEU A 24 -3.87 -3.05 -13.19
C LEU A 24 -4.51 -1.77 -12.63
N ASP A 25 -4.82 -1.79 -11.34
CA ASP A 25 -5.33 -0.63 -10.63
C ASP A 25 -4.15 0.21 -10.16
N PHE A 26 -3.94 1.35 -10.82
CA PHE A 26 -2.88 2.30 -10.51
C PHE A 26 -3.35 3.35 -9.48
N PRO A 27 -2.44 3.94 -8.68
CA PRO A 27 -0.98 3.74 -8.70
C PRO A 27 -0.53 2.43 -8.04
N LEU A 28 0.52 1.83 -8.61
CA LEU A 28 1.23 0.68 -8.06
C LEU A 28 2.63 1.09 -7.63
N SER A 29 3.25 0.31 -6.77
CA SER A 29 4.70 0.41 -6.53
C SER A 29 5.40 -0.72 -7.28
N GLY A 30 6.68 -0.55 -7.59
CA GLY A 30 7.46 -1.62 -8.21
C GLY A 30 8.92 -1.53 -7.82
N ILE A 31 9.59 -2.67 -7.78
CA ILE A 31 11.03 -2.75 -7.55
C ILE A 31 11.73 -2.95 -8.88
N VAL A 32 12.68 -2.08 -9.18
CA VAL A 32 13.50 -2.19 -10.38
C VAL A 32 14.43 -3.39 -10.22
N ASN A 33 14.27 -4.42 -11.04
CA ASN A 33 15.02 -5.68 -10.89
C ASN A 33 16.44 -5.62 -11.48
N SER A 34 16.74 -4.64 -12.32
CA SER A 34 18.06 -4.37 -12.89
C SER A 34 18.21 -2.90 -13.28
N ASN A 35 19.44 -2.38 -13.34
CA ASN A 35 19.68 -1.00 -13.74
C ASN A 35 18.98 -0.68 -15.07
N ALA A 36 18.11 0.34 -15.05
CA ALA A 36 17.18 0.64 -16.12
C ALA A 36 17.35 2.07 -16.63
N ASN A 37 17.16 2.27 -17.94
CA ASN A 37 17.04 3.60 -18.51
C ASN A 37 15.59 4.11 -18.35
N LEU A 38 15.44 5.32 -17.85
CA LEU A 38 14.16 6.04 -17.86
C LEU A 38 14.06 6.87 -19.13
N ARG A 39 12.91 6.84 -19.80
CA ARG A 39 12.71 7.43 -21.13
C ARG A 39 11.58 8.44 -21.17
N ALA A 40 11.59 9.33 -22.15
CA ALA A 40 10.55 10.34 -22.39
C ALA A 40 9.25 9.77 -23.00
N GLY A 41 9.15 8.45 -23.18
CA GLY A 41 7.98 7.79 -23.76
C GLY A 41 8.12 6.26 -23.82
N PRO A 42 7.03 5.54 -24.12
CA PRO A 42 6.98 4.09 -24.11
C PRO A 42 7.66 3.50 -25.35
N GLY A 43 8.98 3.33 -25.29
CA GLY A 43 9.74 2.68 -26.36
C GLY A 43 11.23 3.00 -26.35
N THR A 44 12.03 2.15 -26.98
CA THR A 44 13.48 2.33 -27.08
C THR A 44 13.91 3.45 -28.04
N SER A 45 12.99 3.95 -28.88
CA SER A 45 13.20 5.08 -29.77
C SER A 45 13.09 6.45 -29.07
N PHE A 46 12.48 6.51 -27.89
CA PHE A 46 12.38 7.73 -27.10
C PHE A 46 13.69 8.04 -26.37
N ALA A 47 13.96 9.33 -26.17
CA ALA A 47 15.17 9.80 -25.51
C ALA A 47 15.28 9.25 -24.08
N VAL A 48 16.50 8.92 -23.66
CA VAL A 48 16.81 8.59 -22.26
C VAL A 48 16.84 9.90 -21.47
N VAL A 49 16.01 10.00 -20.44
CA VAL A 49 15.86 11.19 -19.58
C VAL A 49 16.36 10.95 -18.15
N GLY A 50 16.76 9.71 -17.83
CA GLY A 50 17.32 9.35 -16.53
C GLY A 50 17.63 7.86 -16.43
N GLY A 51 17.87 7.40 -15.22
CA GLY A 51 18.04 5.98 -14.92
C GLY A 51 17.50 5.63 -13.54
N ALA A 52 17.14 4.37 -13.36
CA ALA A 52 16.76 3.78 -12.08
C ALA A 52 17.70 2.61 -11.76
N ARG A 53 18.02 2.43 -10.49
CA ARG A 53 18.97 1.42 -10.02
C ARG A 53 18.25 0.11 -9.68
N ALA A 54 18.96 -1.01 -9.83
CA ALA A 54 18.47 -2.27 -9.28
C ALA A 54 18.17 -2.13 -7.78
N GLY A 55 17.01 -2.62 -7.34
CA GLY A 55 16.49 -2.48 -5.98
C GLY A 55 15.80 -1.14 -5.68
N GLU A 56 15.78 -0.18 -6.61
CA GLU A 56 15.07 1.09 -6.43
C GLU A 56 13.56 0.87 -6.51
N THR A 57 12.82 1.43 -5.55
CA THR A 57 11.37 1.49 -5.59
C THR A 57 10.91 2.62 -6.50
N VAL A 58 9.96 2.32 -7.38
CA VAL A 58 9.34 3.28 -8.29
C VAL A 58 7.83 3.28 -8.16
N ASP A 59 7.21 4.46 -8.23
CA ASP A 59 5.76 4.60 -8.34
C ASP A 59 5.35 4.45 -9.81
N VAL A 60 4.54 3.44 -10.10
CA VAL A 60 3.96 3.21 -11.42
C VAL A 60 2.55 3.80 -11.44
N ILE A 61 2.37 4.87 -12.21
CA ILE A 61 1.12 5.64 -12.27
C ILE A 61 0.23 5.25 -13.46
N GLY A 62 0.76 4.44 -14.38
CA GLY A 62 0.05 4.01 -15.56
C GLY A 62 0.89 3.09 -16.45
N CYS A 63 0.33 2.76 -17.61
CA CYS A 63 1.04 2.05 -18.66
C CYS A 63 0.51 2.44 -20.05
N ASN A 64 1.30 2.15 -21.08
CA ASN A 64 0.82 2.27 -22.46
C ASN A 64 -0.24 1.19 -22.76
N THR A 65 -0.85 1.23 -23.94
CA THR A 65 -1.95 0.31 -24.29
C THR A 65 -1.62 -1.18 -24.15
N ALA A 66 -0.36 -1.58 -24.39
CA ALA A 66 0.09 -2.96 -24.26
C ALA A 66 0.59 -3.32 -22.85
N CYS A 67 0.78 -2.33 -21.99
CA CYS A 67 1.45 -2.42 -20.69
C CYS A 67 2.79 -3.15 -20.70
N ASP A 68 3.54 -3.01 -21.80
CA ASP A 68 4.95 -3.38 -21.92
C ASP A 68 5.90 -2.23 -21.53
N TRP A 69 5.34 -1.04 -21.30
CA TRP A 69 6.01 0.11 -20.69
C TRP A 69 5.15 0.71 -19.58
N TYR A 70 5.79 0.94 -18.43
CA TYR A 70 5.20 1.60 -17.28
C TYR A 70 5.51 3.09 -17.29
N GLU A 71 4.50 3.87 -16.94
CA GLU A 71 4.58 5.31 -16.75
C GLU A 71 4.87 5.61 -15.27
N LEU A 72 5.83 6.50 -15.06
CA LEU A 72 6.33 6.97 -13.77
C LEU A 72 6.02 8.47 -13.66
N PRO A 73 5.98 9.05 -12.45
CA PRO A 73 5.87 10.49 -12.26
C PRO A 73 6.92 11.28 -13.07
N ALA A 74 6.51 12.49 -13.47
CA ALA A 74 7.26 13.41 -14.33
C ALA A 74 7.48 12.90 -15.77
N ASP A 75 6.46 12.26 -16.34
CA ASP A 75 6.41 11.79 -17.74
C ASP A 75 7.60 10.88 -18.10
N ARG A 76 8.04 10.05 -17.15
CA ARG A 76 9.15 9.11 -17.32
C ARG A 76 8.60 7.72 -17.57
N TRP A 77 9.30 6.95 -18.39
CA TRP A 77 8.87 5.63 -18.82
C TRP A 77 9.96 4.59 -18.60
N VAL A 78 9.56 3.41 -18.15
CA VAL A 78 10.45 2.26 -17.93
C VAL A 78 9.85 1.01 -18.57
N ALA A 79 10.69 0.12 -19.10
CA ALA A 79 10.21 -1.12 -19.69
C ALA A 79 9.63 -2.03 -18.60
N ALA A 80 8.44 -2.57 -18.82
CA ALA A 80 7.69 -3.30 -17.80
C ALA A 80 8.45 -4.51 -17.24
N PHE A 81 9.18 -5.24 -18.08
CA PHE A 81 9.96 -6.41 -17.66
C PHE A 81 11.13 -6.09 -16.71
N LEU A 82 11.47 -4.81 -16.51
CA LEU A 82 12.51 -4.35 -15.58
C LEU A 82 11.95 -3.98 -14.20
N VAL A 83 10.64 -4.05 -14.01
CA VAL A 83 9.97 -3.64 -12.77
C VAL A 83 9.07 -4.77 -12.28
N ASP A 84 9.36 -5.27 -11.09
CA ASP A 84 8.52 -6.24 -10.41
C ASP A 84 7.42 -5.45 -9.68
N LEU A 85 6.22 -5.44 -10.24
CA LEU A 85 5.08 -4.73 -9.65
C LEU A 85 4.66 -5.34 -8.31
N GLN A 86 4.36 -4.46 -7.38
CA GLN A 86 3.78 -4.76 -6.08
C GLN A 86 2.51 -3.91 -5.92
N ALA A 87 1.52 -4.44 -5.20
CA ALA A 87 0.39 -3.62 -4.81
C ALA A 87 0.94 -2.46 -3.96
N ARG A 88 0.59 -1.22 -4.33
CA ARG A 88 0.87 -0.08 -3.47
C ARG A 88 -0.03 -0.19 -2.25
N PRO A 89 0.48 -0.02 -1.03
CA PRO A 89 -0.38 0.07 0.14
C PRO A 89 -1.37 1.24 -0.03
N PRO A 90 -2.61 1.12 0.47
CA PRO A 90 -3.60 2.17 0.32
C PRO A 90 -3.18 3.44 1.08
N GLY A 91 -3.59 4.60 0.55
CA GLY A 91 -3.38 5.89 1.18
C GLY A 91 -2.19 6.71 0.66
N ASP A 92 -2.03 7.88 1.28
CA ASP A 92 -1.01 8.85 0.90
C ASP A 92 0.30 8.61 1.67
N PRO A 93 1.48 8.69 1.02
CA PRO A 93 2.74 8.45 1.68
C PRO A 93 3.10 9.63 2.60
N ALA A 94 3.53 9.32 3.82
CA ALA A 94 4.03 10.31 4.78
C ALA A 94 5.25 9.76 5.51
N ARG A 95 6.20 10.64 5.83
CA ARG A 95 7.37 10.25 6.61
C ARG A 95 7.05 10.33 8.10
N VAL A 96 7.31 9.27 8.85
CA VAL A 96 7.21 9.33 10.32
C VAL A 96 8.32 10.24 10.86
N ALA A 97 7.91 11.26 11.58
CA ALA A 97 8.78 12.26 12.21
C ALA A 97 9.12 11.87 13.65
N ASP A 98 8.14 11.33 14.38
CA ASP A 98 8.29 10.87 15.75
C ASP A 98 7.23 9.81 16.10
N VAL A 99 7.51 8.99 17.11
CA VAL A 99 6.56 8.00 17.65
C VAL A 99 6.20 8.43 19.05
N VAL A 100 4.93 8.77 19.26
CA VAL A 100 4.49 9.36 20.52
C VAL A 100 4.16 8.28 21.54
N ASP A 101 3.42 7.25 21.12
CA ASP A 101 3.03 6.11 21.96
C ASP A 101 2.69 4.88 21.07
N GLY A 102 2.05 3.87 21.63
CA GLY A 102 1.75 2.61 20.95
C GLY A 102 0.77 2.73 19.77
N ASP A 103 -0.03 3.80 19.68
CA ASP A 103 -1.00 3.99 18.59
C ASP A 103 -1.05 5.42 18.02
N THR A 104 -0.13 6.28 18.46
CA THR A 104 -0.02 7.67 18.03
C THR A 104 1.38 7.99 17.53
N ILE A 105 1.45 8.61 16.35
CA ILE A 105 2.70 9.05 15.72
C ILE A 105 2.59 10.51 15.26
N GLU A 106 3.73 11.13 14.97
CA GLU A 106 3.80 12.37 14.21
C GLU A 106 4.32 12.07 12.80
N VAL A 107 3.61 12.58 11.78
CA VAL A 107 3.96 12.39 10.37
C VAL A 107 4.21 13.73 9.69
N LEU A 108 5.24 13.77 8.85
CA LEU A 108 5.49 14.87 7.92
C LEU A 108 4.76 14.56 6.61
N LEU A 109 3.69 15.32 6.37
CA LEU A 109 2.87 15.26 5.16
C LEU A 109 2.88 16.64 4.49
N ASP A 110 3.28 16.71 3.23
CA ASP A 110 3.38 17.96 2.46
C ASP A 110 4.16 19.09 3.16
N GLY A 111 5.18 18.73 3.93
CA GLY A 111 6.02 19.68 4.66
C GLY A 111 5.43 20.19 5.99
N VAL A 112 4.27 19.68 6.39
CA VAL A 112 3.61 20.01 7.66
C VAL A 112 3.59 18.76 8.55
N THR A 113 3.91 18.94 9.84
CA THR A 113 3.83 17.85 10.81
C THR A 113 2.41 17.74 11.37
N TYR A 114 1.84 16.55 11.31
CA TYR A 114 0.54 16.22 11.88
C TYR A 114 0.68 15.13 12.93
N ARG A 115 -0.07 15.25 14.02
CA ARG A 115 -0.26 14.15 14.96
C ARG A 115 -1.37 13.23 14.43
N LEU A 116 -1.11 11.94 14.44
CA LEU A 116 -1.96 10.92 13.84
C LEU A 116 -2.23 9.82 14.87
N ARG A 117 -3.49 9.43 15.01
CA ARG A 117 -3.92 8.27 15.81
C ARG A 117 -4.41 7.15 14.90
N TYR A 118 -3.99 5.93 15.23
CA TYR A 118 -4.32 4.75 14.46
C TYR A 118 -5.80 4.41 14.64
N ILE A 119 -6.45 4.03 13.54
CA ILE A 119 -7.83 3.54 13.55
C ILE A 119 -7.85 2.07 13.96
N GLY A 120 -8.79 1.72 14.84
CA GLY A 120 -9.12 0.32 15.14
C GLY A 120 -8.28 -0.35 16.25
N MET A 121 -7.46 0.41 16.98
CA MET A 121 -6.68 -0.08 18.11
C MET A 121 -6.59 0.95 19.25
N ASP A 122 -6.29 0.48 20.45
CA ASP A 122 -6.02 1.30 21.63
C ASP A 122 -4.83 0.70 22.39
N ALA A 123 -3.74 1.44 22.49
CA ALA A 123 -2.54 1.02 23.21
C ALA A 123 -2.42 1.75 24.56
N PRO A 124 -1.74 1.16 25.58
CA PRO A 124 -1.45 1.87 26.82
C PRO A 124 -0.68 3.16 26.53
N GLU A 125 -1.08 4.23 27.20
CA GLU A 125 -0.39 5.52 27.13
C GLU A 125 1.02 5.38 27.73
N LEU A 126 1.98 6.22 27.32
CA LEU A 126 3.37 6.14 27.80
C LEU A 126 3.51 6.10 29.34
N SER A 127 2.60 6.76 30.06
CA SER A 127 2.62 6.80 31.53
C SER A 127 1.99 5.58 32.21
N GLU A 128 1.38 4.68 31.45
CA GLU A 128 0.68 3.50 31.95
C GLU A 128 1.59 2.26 31.94
N ASP A 129 1.15 1.23 32.67
CA ASP A 129 1.85 -0.05 32.65
C ASP A 129 1.91 -0.57 31.20
N TRP A 130 3.12 -0.92 30.75
CA TRP A 130 3.43 -1.39 29.40
C TRP A 130 3.39 -0.35 28.27
N GLY A 131 3.18 0.94 28.58
CA GLY A 131 3.20 2.03 27.60
C GLY A 131 4.53 2.14 26.85
N ASP A 132 5.66 2.08 27.58
CA ASP A 132 7.00 2.13 26.98
C ASP A 132 7.23 0.98 25.98
N GLN A 133 6.72 -0.22 26.28
CA GLN A 133 6.86 -1.40 25.44
C GLN A 133 6.00 -1.30 24.19
N ALA A 134 4.76 -0.81 24.31
CA ALA A 134 3.88 -0.57 23.17
C ALA A 134 4.46 0.51 22.24
N ALA A 135 4.95 1.61 22.80
CA ALA A 135 5.63 2.66 22.05
C ALA A 135 6.88 2.14 21.34
N ALA A 136 7.71 1.35 22.03
CA ALA A 136 8.90 0.74 21.44
C ALA A 136 8.57 -0.25 20.31
N ALA A 137 7.49 -1.02 20.44
CA ALA A 137 7.02 -1.92 19.39
C ALA A 137 6.53 -1.16 18.16
N ASN A 138 5.78 -0.08 18.35
CA ASN A 138 5.37 0.81 17.25
C ASN A 138 6.59 1.44 16.58
N ALA A 139 7.52 1.99 17.37
CA ALA A 139 8.74 2.60 16.84
C ALA A 139 9.60 1.63 16.04
N ALA A 140 9.71 0.37 16.47
CA ALA A 140 10.42 -0.66 15.73
C ALA A 140 9.84 -0.91 14.32
N LEU A 141 8.54 -0.64 14.13
CA LEU A 141 7.86 -0.81 12.85
C LEU A 141 7.90 0.44 11.98
N VAL A 142 7.85 1.65 12.54
CA VAL A 142 7.56 2.86 11.75
C VAL A 142 8.57 4.00 11.90
N ASP A 143 9.44 4.00 12.90
CA ASP A 143 10.30 5.16 13.19
C ASP A 143 11.19 5.55 12.00
N GLY A 144 11.11 6.82 11.62
CA GLY A 144 11.83 7.41 10.48
C GLY A 144 11.47 6.86 9.09
N GLN A 145 10.52 5.92 8.99
CA GLN A 145 10.11 5.28 7.74
C GLN A 145 9.07 6.11 6.99
N THR A 146 8.89 5.80 5.71
CA THR A 146 7.71 6.25 4.95
C THR A 146 6.60 5.23 5.16
N VAL A 147 5.47 5.70 5.66
CA VAL A 147 4.23 4.92 5.83
C VAL A 147 3.15 5.43 4.87
N TYR A 148 2.12 4.63 4.61
CA TYR A 148 0.99 5.00 3.77
C TYR A 148 -0.26 5.16 4.63
N LEU A 149 -0.92 6.30 4.46
CA LEU A 149 -1.98 6.79 5.35
C LEU A 149 -3.33 6.66 4.67
N GLU A 150 -4.05 5.60 4.99
CA GLU A 150 -5.40 5.35 4.46
C GLU A 150 -6.45 5.98 5.38
N THR A 151 -7.32 6.81 4.79
CA THR A 151 -8.45 7.44 5.46
C THR A 151 -9.66 6.50 5.49
N ASP A 152 -10.44 6.54 6.56
CA ASP A 152 -11.74 5.85 6.67
C ASP A 152 -12.89 6.88 6.70
N VAL A 153 -13.97 6.63 7.44
CA VAL A 153 -15.15 7.51 7.52
C VAL A 153 -14.83 8.90 8.08
N SER A 154 -13.96 8.97 9.10
CA SER A 154 -13.62 10.22 9.79
C SER A 154 -12.17 10.62 9.53
N ASP A 155 -11.95 11.88 9.16
CA ASP A 155 -10.62 12.38 8.84
C ASP A 155 -9.82 12.76 10.10
N THR A 156 -10.48 13.38 11.09
CA THR A 156 -9.86 13.84 12.34
C THR A 156 -10.73 13.54 13.55
N ASP A 157 -10.09 13.44 14.71
CA ASP A 157 -10.78 13.38 16.00
C ASP A 157 -11.09 14.79 16.58
N PRO A 158 -11.86 14.91 17.68
CA PRO A 158 -12.15 16.21 18.29
C PRO A 158 -10.93 17.00 18.80
N PHE A 159 -9.77 16.35 18.92
CA PHE A 159 -8.51 16.97 19.34
C PHE A 159 -7.67 17.43 18.13
N GLY A 160 -8.15 17.19 16.91
CA GLY A 160 -7.49 17.57 15.67
C GLY A 160 -6.40 16.61 15.23
N ARG A 161 -6.31 15.40 15.81
CA ARG A 161 -5.41 14.35 15.31
C ARG A 161 -5.99 13.75 14.04
N LEU A 162 -5.14 13.46 13.06
CA LEU A 162 -5.55 12.66 11.90
C LEU A 162 -5.92 11.25 12.35
N LEU A 163 -6.94 10.67 11.74
CA LEU A 163 -7.35 9.29 11.94
C LEU A 163 -7.02 8.49 10.67
N ARG A 164 -6.13 7.51 10.78
CA ARG A 164 -5.69 6.71 9.62
C ARG A 164 -5.47 5.24 9.97
N HIS A 165 -5.66 4.37 8.98
CA HIS A 165 -4.96 3.09 8.92
C HIS A 165 -3.55 3.33 8.40
N VAL A 166 -2.55 2.79 9.10
CA VAL A 166 -1.14 3.01 8.78
C VAL A 166 -0.54 1.75 8.18
N TRP A 167 -0.04 1.87 6.95
CA TRP A 167 0.51 0.75 6.19
C TRP A 167 2.01 0.92 5.94
N LEU A 168 2.75 -0.18 6.00
CA LEU A 168 4.14 -0.25 5.55
C LEU A 168 4.21 -0.50 4.03
N ALA A 169 5.35 -0.20 3.43
CA ALA A 169 5.59 -0.38 1.98
C ALA A 169 5.40 -1.83 1.50
N ASP A 170 5.56 -2.82 2.38
CA ASP A 170 5.36 -4.24 2.07
C ASP A 170 3.89 -4.70 2.18
N GLY A 171 2.97 -3.78 2.50
CA GLY A 171 1.55 -4.06 2.67
C GLY A 171 1.14 -4.48 4.08
N THR A 172 2.04 -4.43 5.06
CA THR A 172 1.70 -4.69 6.46
C THR A 172 0.85 -3.57 7.04
N LEU A 173 -0.32 -3.90 7.61
CA LEU A 173 -1.14 -2.98 8.39
C LEU A 173 -0.59 -2.89 9.82
N VAL A 174 0.02 -1.76 10.19
CA VAL A 174 0.77 -1.60 11.44
C VAL A 174 -0.11 -1.84 12.66
N GLY A 175 -1.33 -1.31 12.66
CA GLY A 175 -2.23 -1.46 13.80
C GLY A 175 -2.65 -2.91 14.06
N GLU A 176 -2.91 -3.68 13.00
CA GLU A 176 -3.20 -5.11 13.12
C GLU A 176 -1.97 -5.87 13.65
N GLU A 177 -0.79 -5.52 13.18
CA GLU A 177 0.47 -6.13 13.60
C GLU A 177 0.74 -5.89 15.10
N LEU A 178 0.49 -4.68 15.61
CA LEU A 178 0.64 -4.36 17.02
C LEU A 178 -0.35 -5.12 17.91
N VAL A 179 -1.63 -5.20 17.50
CA VAL A 179 -2.65 -6.01 18.17
C VAL A 179 -2.25 -7.49 18.17
N ARG A 180 -1.76 -8.01 17.04
CA ARG A 180 -1.32 -9.40 16.91
C ARG A 180 -0.14 -9.74 17.83
N GLN A 181 0.73 -8.77 18.11
CA GLN A 181 1.84 -8.91 19.04
C GLN A 181 1.44 -8.68 20.52
N GLY A 182 0.22 -8.21 20.78
CA GLY A 182 -0.30 -7.97 22.13
C GLY A 182 0.10 -6.63 22.74
N TYR A 183 0.36 -5.62 21.91
CA TYR A 183 0.66 -4.25 22.35
C TYR A 183 -0.55 -3.31 22.30
N ALA A 184 -1.71 -3.84 21.91
CA ALA A 184 -3.02 -3.17 21.88
C ALA A 184 -4.15 -4.21 22.02
#